data_AF-A0A968VVH3-F1
#
_entry.id   AF-A0A968VVH3-F1
#
_cell.length_a   1.000
_cell.length_b   1.000
_cell.length_c   1.000
_cell.angle_alpha   90.00
_cell.angle_beta   90.00
_cell.angle_gamma   90.00
#
_symmetry.space_group_name_H-M   'P 1'
#
loop_
_entity.id
_entity.type
_entity.pdbx_description
1 polymer ?
#
loop_
_entity_poly.entity_id
_entity_poly.type
_entity_poly.pdbx_seq_one_letter_code
_entity_poly.pdbx_strand_id
1 'polypeptide(L)'
;MIKNIVCFFAPIFITTACSTEVDIDYPAYETKIVVDGSIESGRRPEVFLTYSSPYFTDIDSSDFLDLTIFKAKVSVIGSNGDNEIMILQNKDNLFPRHVYTTIHLKGVPRVSYLLVIELGGNVVTAQTTIPQPVKLDSIWFVKESAADTTGYVWVTLSDSPSEKNYYRVSTKG
;
A
#
# COMPACT_ATOMS: atom_id res chain seq x y z
N MET A 1 -23.59 23.99 -77.89
CA MET A 1 -22.63 22.93 -77.47
C MET A 1 -22.79 22.73 -75.98
N ILE A 2 -23.25 21.53 -75.60
CA ILE A 2 -23.69 21.14 -74.26
C ILE A 2 -22.45 20.83 -73.41
N LYS A 3 -22.34 21.41 -72.20
CA LYS A 3 -21.28 21.08 -71.24
C LYS A 3 -21.94 20.37 -70.04
N ASN A 4 -21.72 19.06 -69.96
CA ASN A 4 -22.24 18.17 -68.92
C ASN A 4 -21.73 18.62 -67.53
N ILE A 5 -22.65 18.91 -66.62
CA ILE A 5 -22.38 18.99 -65.18
C ILE A 5 -22.79 17.65 -64.58
N VAL A 6 -21.79 16.84 -64.23
CA VAL A 6 -21.98 15.57 -63.51
C VAL A 6 -21.99 15.91 -62.02
N CYS A 7 -23.18 15.94 -61.41
CA CYS A 7 -23.32 16.01 -59.96
C CYS A 7 -22.96 14.64 -59.36
N PHE A 8 -21.73 14.50 -58.88
CA PHE A 8 -21.29 13.35 -58.10
C PHE A 8 -21.93 13.42 -56.70
N PHE A 9 -23.08 12.76 -56.54
CA PHE A 9 -23.82 12.68 -55.28
C PHE A 9 -23.11 11.67 -54.36
N ALA A 10 -22.12 12.15 -53.60
CA ALA A 10 -21.46 11.35 -52.57
C ALA A 10 -22.43 11.19 -51.39
N PRO A 11 -22.83 9.96 -51.00
CA PRO A 11 -23.71 9.76 -49.85
C PRO A 11 -22.91 10.04 -48.58
N ILE A 12 -23.23 11.14 -47.90
CA ILE A 12 -22.77 11.44 -46.55
C ILE A 12 -23.39 10.40 -45.61
N PHE A 13 -22.58 9.40 -45.26
CA PHE A 13 -22.93 8.35 -44.30
C PHE A 13 -22.76 8.95 -42.89
N ILE A 14 -23.85 9.45 -42.31
CA ILE A 14 -23.88 9.97 -40.94
C ILE A 14 -23.88 8.76 -40.01
N THR A 15 -22.71 8.32 -39.56
CA THR A 15 -22.60 7.29 -38.51
C THR A 15 -22.97 7.93 -37.17
N THR A 16 -24.24 7.82 -36.78
CA THR A 16 -24.68 8.16 -35.43
C THR A 16 -24.14 7.11 -34.46
N ALA A 17 -23.01 7.42 -33.81
CA ALA A 17 -22.52 6.65 -32.68
C ALA A 17 -23.45 6.91 -31.48
N CYS A 18 -24.53 6.12 -31.40
CA CYS A 18 -25.36 6.07 -30.21
C CYS A 18 -24.59 5.23 -29.17
N SER A 19 -23.72 5.86 -28.39
CA SER A 19 -23.17 5.25 -27.20
C SER A 19 -24.20 5.35 -26.09
N THR A 20 -24.64 4.22 -25.56
CA THR A 20 -25.48 4.17 -24.37
C THR A 20 -24.69 4.77 -23.20
N GLU A 21 -25.14 5.88 -22.65
CA GLU A 21 -24.60 6.39 -21.38
C GLU A 21 -24.94 5.37 -20.29
N VAL A 22 -23.92 4.72 -19.74
CA VAL A 22 -24.08 3.80 -18.62
C VAL A 22 -24.17 4.65 -17.37
N ASP A 23 -25.40 4.90 -16.91
CA ASP A 23 -25.64 5.56 -15.63
C ASP A 23 -25.37 4.54 -14.50
N ILE A 24 -24.24 4.70 -13.83
CA ILE A 24 -23.83 3.84 -12.72
C ILE A 24 -24.46 4.44 -11.46
N ASP A 25 -25.51 3.79 -10.95
CA ASP A 25 -26.07 4.14 -9.65
C ASP A 25 -25.09 3.76 -8.54
N TYR A 26 -24.52 4.76 -7.88
CA TYR A 26 -23.53 4.55 -6.82
C TYR A 26 -24.24 4.45 -5.46
N PRO A 27 -23.96 3.40 -4.67
CA PRO A 27 -24.49 3.33 -3.32
C PRO A 27 -23.99 4.51 -2.48
N ALA A 28 -24.81 4.94 -1.52
CA ALA A 28 -24.42 5.99 -0.58
C ALA A 28 -23.10 5.63 0.11
N TYR A 29 -22.17 6.59 0.13
CA TYR A 29 -20.85 6.40 0.71
C TYR A 29 -20.90 6.38 2.24
N GLU A 30 -20.30 5.34 2.84
CA GLU A 30 -20.12 5.23 4.30
C GLU A 30 -18.62 5.28 4.64
N THR A 31 -18.25 6.24 5.48
CA THR A 31 -16.88 6.41 5.96
C THR A 31 -16.44 5.21 6.80
N LYS A 32 -15.31 4.60 6.47
CA LYS A 32 -14.72 3.47 7.20
C LYS A 32 -13.35 3.82 7.74
N ILE A 33 -12.93 3.11 8.79
CA ILE A 33 -11.58 3.18 9.33
C ILE A 33 -10.67 2.37 8.41
N VAL A 34 -9.59 3.00 7.94
CA VAL A 34 -8.52 2.38 7.17
C VAL A 34 -7.30 2.24 8.08
N VAL A 35 -6.79 1.00 8.14
CA VAL A 35 -5.63 0.63 8.96
C VAL A 35 -4.52 0.18 8.02
N ASP A 36 -3.40 0.92 8.02
CA ASP A 36 -2.16 0.49 7.38
C ASP A 36 -1.11 0.26 8.47
N GLY A 37 -0.69 -1.00 8.63
CA GLY A 37 0.17 -1.42 9.72
C GLY A 37 1.33 -2.27 9.22
N SER A 38 2.53 -1.96 9.69
CA SER A 38 3.73 -2.73 9.38
C SER A 38 4.53 -3.03 10.65
N ILE A 39 5.17 -4.21 10.67
CA ILE A 39 6.13 -4.59 11.69
C ILE A 39 7.21 -5.46 11.05
N GLU A 40 8.47 -5.17 11.37
CA GLU A 40 9.63 -5.87 10.84
C GLU A 40 10.54 -6.33 11.97
N SER A 41 11.36 -7.34 11.70
CA SER A 41 12.34 -7.86 12.64
C SER A 41 13.30 -6.75 13.11
N GLY A 42 13.40 -6.56 14.43
CA GLY A 42 14.26 -5.56 15.07
C GLY A 42 13.78 -4.12 14.95
N ARG A 43 12.65 -3.85 14.27
CA ARG A 43 12.05 -2.52 14.16
C ARG A 43 10.80 -2.41 15.02
N ARG A 44 10.42 -1.19 15.38
CA ARG A 44 9.15 -0.93 16.07
C ARG A 44 8.01 -1.01 15.06
N PRO A 45 6.83 -1.53 15.44
CA PRO A 45 5.65 -1.47 14.59
C PRO A 45 5.25 -0.01 14.31
N GLU A 46 4.69 0.20 13.13
CA GLU A 46 4.18 1.48 12.65
C GLU A 46 2.77 1.28 12.12
N VAL A 47 1.83 2.09 12.60
CA VAL A 47 0.42 2.01 12.20
C VAL A 47 -0.09 3.41 11.84
N PHE A 48 -0.61 3.54 10.63
CA PHE A 48 -1.31 4.72 10.14
C PHE A 48 -2.82 4.45 10.19
N LEU A 49 -3.55 5.41 10.76
CA LEU A 49 -5.00 5.34 10.87
C LEU A 49 -5.62 6.52 10.14
N THR A 50 -6.46 6.21 9.16
CA THR A 50 -7.19 7.21 8.38
C THR A 50 -8.64 6.82 8.21
N TYR A 51 -9.48 7.77 7.82
CA TYR A 51 -10.79 7.51 7.27
C TYR A 51 -10.68 7.30 5.76
N SER A 52 -11.50 6.40 5.21
CA SER A 52 -11.67 6.33 3.77
C SER A 52 -12.27 7.63 3.23
N SER A 53 -12.08 7.91 1.93
CA SER A 53 -12.75 8.99 1.20
C SER A 53 -13.56 8.41 0.04
N PRO A 54 -14.69 9.04 -0.39
CA PRO A 54 -15.34 8.68 -1.63
C PRO A 54 -14.39 8.84 -2.83
N TYR A 55 -14.61 8.04 -3.87
CA TYR A 55 -13.72 8.02 -5.03
C TYR A 55 -13.68 9.34 -5.82
N PHE A 56 -14.81 10.05 -5.88
CA PHE A 56 -14.97 11.29 -6.67
C PHE A 56 -14.85 12.58 -5.85
N THR A 57 -14.10 12.57 -4.75
CA THR A 57 -13.80 13.81 -4.00
C THR A 57 -12.52 14.44 -4.52
N ASP A 58 -12.56 15.74 -4.81
CA ASP A 58 -11.34 16.54 -4.87
C ASP A 58 -10.75 16.56 -3.45
N ILE A 59 -9.54 16.03 -3.28
CA ILE A 59 -8.84 16.02 -1.99
C ILE A 59 -7.70 17.03 -2.06
N ASP A 60 -7.74 18.06 -1.23
CA ASP A 60 -6.64 18.99 -1.06
C ASP A 60 -5.74 18.65 0.15
N SER A 61 -4.64 19.39 0.33
CA SER A 61 -3.69 19.14 1.43
C SER A 61 -4.27 19.33 2.83
N SER A 62 -5.32 20.14 3.00
CA SER A 62 -6.01 20.38 4.27
C SER A 62 -6.95 19.23 4.60
N ASP A 63 -7.71 18.75 3.62
CA ASP A 63 -8.68 17.65 3.77
C ASP A 63 -8.01 16.37 4.30
N PHE A 64 -6.75 16.16 3.95
CA PHE A 64 -5.95 15.04 4.42
C PHE A 64 -5.66 15.04 5.93
N LEU A 65 -5.57 16.20 6.57
CA LEU A 65 -5.44 16.28 8.03
C LEU A 65 -6.72 15.81 8.71
N ASP A 66 -7.87 16.09 8.10
CA ASP A 66 -9.19 15.70 8.61
C ASP A 66 -9.45 14.19 8.44
N LEU A 67 -8.84 13.57 7.43
CA LEU A 67 -8.88 12.12 7.25
C LEU A 67 -8.01 11.37 8.26
N THR A 68 -7.07 12.01 8.97
CA THR A 68 -6.18 11.32 9.91
C THR A 68 -6.82 11.13 11.27
N ILE A 69 -6.72 9.91 11.83
CA ILE A 69 -7.31 9.55 13.12
C ILE A 69 -6.27 9.70 14.23
N PHE A 70 -6.47 10.66 15.15
CA PHE A 70 -5.56 10.92 16.27
C PHE A 70 -6.02 10.40 17.63
N LYS A 71 -7.32 10.07 17.76
CA LYS A 71 -7.98 9.78 19.05
C LYS A 71 -8.26 8.29 19.28
N ALA A 72 -7.53 7.42 18.60
CA ALA A 72 -7.63 5.98 18.82
C ALA A 72 -6.69 5.53 19.95
N LYS A 73 -7.14 4.56 20.75
CA LYS A 73 -6.26 3.78 21.61
C LYS A 73 -5.79 2.56 20.81
N VAL A 74 -4.49 2.47 20.57
CA VAL A 74 -3.88 1.41 19.75
C VAL A 74 -2.97 0.57 20.63
N SER A 75 -3.14 -0.74 20.59
CA SER A 75 -2.35 -1.69 21.38
C SER A 75 -1.84 -2.82 20.50
N VAL A 76 -0.63 -3.30 20.78
CA VAL A 76 -0.03 -4.45 20.11
C VAL A 76 0.32 -5.52 21.14
N ILE A 77 -0.10 -6.76 20.86
CA ILE A 77 0.06 -7.90 21.75
C ILE A 77 0.81 -9.00 21.00
N GLY A 78 1.99 -9.37 21.48
CA GLY A 78 2.81 -10.44 20.94
C GLY A 78 2.50 -11.80 21.59
N SER A 79 2.55 -12.87 20.81
CA SER A 79 2.40 -14.25 21.32
C SER A 79 3.52 -14.69 22.27
N ASN A 80 4.60 -13.91 22.35
CA ASN A 80 5.69 -14.05 23.31
C ASN A 80 5.39 -13.41 24.69
N GLY A 81 4.20 -12.82 24.86
CA GLY A 81 3.79 -12.15 26.10
C GLY A 81 3.98 -10.64 26.10
N ASP A 82 4.56 -10.06 25.04
CA ASP A 82 4.66 -8.61 24.90
C ASP A 82 3.26 -7.98 24.79
N ASN A 83 3.06 -6.85 25.45
CA ASN A 83 1.83 -6.07 25.36
C ASN A 83 2.15 -4.60 25.58
N GLU A 84 1.91 -3.77 24.58
CA GLU A 84 2.23 -2.34 24.64
C GLU A 84 1.16 -1.48 23.96
N ILE A 85 0.79 -0.39 24.64
CA ILE A 85 -0.03 0.68 24.05
C ILE A 85 0.88 1.57 23.22
N MET A 86 0.50 1.80 21.96
CA MET A 86 1.26 2.58 21.00
C MET A 86 1.05 4.09 21.24
N ILE A 87 2.11 4.87 21.04
CA ILE A 87 2.10 6.32 21.11
C ILE A 87 2.05 6.93 19.72
N LEU A 88 1.37 8.06 19.59
CA LEU A 88 1.35 8.83 18.37
C LEU A 88 2.64 9.66 18.24
N GLN A 89 3.36 9.50 17.14
CA GLN A 89 4.54 10.28 16.81
C GLN A 89 4.35 11.04 15.51
N ASN A 90 4.95 12.22 15.42
CA ASN A 90 5.03 12.98 14.19
C ASN A 90 6.35 12.62 13.48
N LYS A 91 6.27 12.23 12.21
CA LYS A 91 7.40 11.97 11.33
C LYS A 91 7.42 12.99 10.19
N ASP A 92 8.50 13.75 10.15
CA ASP A 92 8.75 14.67 9.04
C ASP A 92 9.00 13.91 7.73
N ASN A 93 8.60 14.51 6.60
CA ASN A 93 8.72 13.95 5.25
C ASN A 93 7.99 12.61 5.02
N LEU A 94 7.01 12.27 5.86
CA LEU A 94 6.14 11.12 5.65
C LEU A 94 4.69 11.57 5.58
N PHE A 95 3.88 10.93 4.73
CA PHE A 95 2.47 11.22 4.62
C PHE A 95 1.65 9.92 4.74
N PRO A 96 0.68 9.82 5.67
CA PRO A 96 0.35 10.81 6.71
C PRO A 96 1.48 10.99 7.74
N ARG A 97 1.65 12.21 8.26
CA ARG A 97 2.76 12.57 9.17
C ARG A 97 2.68 11.93 10.55
N HIS A 98 1.51 11.42 10.93
CA HIS A 98 1.29 10.87 12.25
C HIS A 98 1.20 9.36 12.21
N VAL A 99 2.03 8.71 13.01
CA VAL A 99 2.18 7.27 13.07
C VAL A 99 2.06 6.80 14.51
N TYR A 100 1.25 5.78 14.75
CA TYR A 100 1.27 5.06 16.00
C TYR A 100 2.48 4.13 16.00
N THR A 101 3.30 4.20 17.04
CA THR A 101 4.46 3.30 17.23
C THR A 101 4.68 3.00 18.71
N THR A 102 5.53 2.02 19.01
CA THR A 102 5.87 1.62 20.38
C THR A 102 7.08 2.40 20.90
N ILE A 103 7.31 2.32 22.21
CA ILE A 103 8.52 2.80 22.87
C ILE A 103 9.51 1.64 23.05
N HIS A 104 9.06 0.44 23.42
CA HIS A 104 9.97 -0.64 23.78
C HIS A 104 9.91 -1.83 22.82
N LEU A 105 8.69 -2.28 22.49
CA LEU A 105 8.46 -3.46 21.66
C LEU A 105 9.07 -3.29 20.26
N LYS A 106 9.86 -4.28 19.86
CA LYS A 106 10.38 -4.44 18.50
C LYS A 106 9.93 -5.78 17.96
N GLY A 107 9.79 -5.88 16.64
CA GLY A 107 9.42 -7.13 15.98
C GLY A 107 10.45 -8.22 16.21
N VAL A 108 9.98 -9.42 16.54
CA VAL A 108 10.76 -10.62 16.77
C VAL A 108 10.31 -11.71 15.78
N PRO A 109 11.25 -12.35 15.05
CA PRO A 109 10.91 -13.48 14.19
C PRO A 109 10.15 -14.58 14.92
N ARG A 110 9.21 -15.24 14.22
CA ARG A 110 8.32 -16.30 14.72
C ARG A 110 7.34 -15.87 15.82
N VAL A 111 7.23 -14.58 16.10
CA VAL A 111 6.18 -14.04 16.98
C VAL A 111 5.00 -13.56 16.15
N SER A 112 3.80 -13.91 16.60
CA SER A 112 2.54 -13.41 16.06
C SER A 112 2.09 -12.19 16.88
N TYR A 113 1.68 -11.15 16.19
CA TYR A 113 1.25 -9.87 16.77
C TYR A 113 -0.21 -9.61 16.46
N LEU A 114 -1.00 -9.35 17.50
CA LEU A 114 -2.37 -8.87 17.42
C LEU A 114 -2.36 -7.35 17.62
N LEU A 115 -2.84 -6.62 16.62
CA LEU A 115 -3.13 -5.20 16.71
C LEU A 115 -4.59 -5.01 17.14
N VAL A 116 -4.82 -4.15 18.13
CA VAL A 116 -6.15 -3.79 18.62
C VAL A 116 -6.29 -2.28 18.61
N ILE A 117 -7.31 -1.78 17.92
CA ILE A 117 -7.61 -0.35 17.78
C ILE A 117 -9.01 -0.10 18.34
N GLU A 118 -9.09 0.72 19.38
CA GLU A 118 -10.34 1.17 19.99
C GLU A 118 -10.60 2.64 19.61
N LEU A 119 -11.70 2.91 18.90
CA LEU A 119 -12.07 4.26 18.45
C LEU A 119 -13.59 4.44 18.45
N GLY A 120 -14.10 5.41 19.21
CA GLY A 120 -15.52 5.78 19.17
C GLY A 120 -16.48 4.63 19.53
N GLY A 121 -16.05 3.70 20.38
CA GLY A 121 -16.80 2.49 20.74
C GLY A 121 -16.62 1.31 19.75
N ASN A 122 -15.98 1.53 18.60
CA ASN A 122 -15.62 0.47 17.66
C ASN A 122 -14.29 -0.17 18.05
N VAL A 123 -14.16 -1.47 17.78
CA VAL A 123 -12.92 -2.22 17.94
C VAL A 123 -12.53 -2.85 16.60
N VAL A 124 -11.35 -2.51 16.10
CA VAL A 124 -10.76 -3.07 14.88
C VAL A 124 -9.53 -3.87 15.26
N THR A 125 -9.38 -5.06 14.68
CA THR A 125 -8.24 -5.94 14.95
C THR A 125 -7.56 -6.40 13.67
N ALA A 126 -6.25 -6.64 13.77
CA ALA A 126 -5.46 -7.25 12.70
C ALA A 126 -4.40 -8.17 13.32
N GLN A 127 -3.99 -9.21 12.59
CA GLN A 127 -2.96 -10.13 13.05
C GLN A 127 -1.94 -10.38 11.95
N THR A 128 -0.67 -10.44 12.32
CA THR A 128 0.42 -10.82 11.43
C THR A 128 1.50 -11.59 12.18
N THR A 129 2.38 -12.28 11.47
CA THR A 129 3.50 -13.04 12.04
C THR A 129 4.77 -12.67 11.27
N ILE A 130 5.84 -12.39 11.99
CA ILE A 130 7.15 -12.14 11.35
C ILE A 130 7.76 -13.51 11.00
N PRO A 131 8.01 -13.81 9.71
CA PRO A 131 8.62 -15.08 9.33
C PRO A 131 10.08 -15.17 9.81
N GLN A 132 10.62 -16.38 9.83
CA GLN A 132 12.03 -16.59 10.12
C GLN A 132 12.86 -16.06 8.93
N PRO A 133 13.87 -15.19 9.14
CA PRO A 133 14.73 -14.75 8.06
C PRO A 133 15.54 -15.92 7.46
N VAL A 134 15.51 -16.05 6.13
CA VAL A 134 16.37 -16.99 5.40
C VAL A 134 17.68 -16.30 5.07
N LYS A 135 18.80 -16.95 5.42
CA LYS A 135 20.13 -16.43 5.14
C LYS A 135 20.41 -16.51 3.64
N LEU A 136 21.06 -15.48 3.10
CA LEU A 136 21.58 -15.53 1.73
C LEU A 136 22.78 -16.47 1.67
N ASP A 137 22.81 -17.33 0.66
CA ASP A 137 23.94 -18.21 0.40
C ASP A 137 25.05 -17.44 -0.33
N SER A 138 24.68 -16.63 -1.32
CA SER A 138 25.63 -15.81 -2.07
C SER A 138 24.94 -14.60 -2.72
N ILE A 139 25.70 -13.50 -2.85
CA ILE A 139 25.30 -12.31 -3.61
C ILE A 139 26.51 -11.79 -4.38
N TRP A 140 26.34 -11.52 -5.67
CA TRP A 140 27.42 -11.00 -6.50
C TRP A 140 26.88 -10.15 -7.65
N PHE A 141 27.74 -9.29 -8.19
CA PHE A 141 27.41 -8.41 -9.30
C PHE A 141 28.19 -8.82 -10.55
N VAL A 142 27.50 -8.92 -11.68
CA VAL A 142 28.10 -9.25 -12.98
C VAL A 142 27.84 -8.09 -13.92
N LYS A 143 28.91 -7.41 -14.35
CA LYS A 143 28.83 -6.36 -15.37
C LYS A 143 28.32 -6.92 -16.69
N GLU A 144 27.53 -6.14 -17.40
CA GLU A 144 27.07 -6.51 -18.75
C GLU A 144 28.21 -6.37 -19.77
N SER A 145 29.08 -5.38 -19.61
CA SER A 145 30.33 -5.26 -20.38
C SER A 145 31.47 -4.69 -19.53
N ALA A 146 32.72 -4.97 -19.92
CA ALA A 146 33.89 -4.46 -19.20
C ALA A 146 33.99 -2.92 -19.22
N ALA A 147 33.43 -2.28 -20.25
CA ALA A 147 33.45 -0.83 -20.43
C ALA A 147 32.32 -0.09 -19.71
N ASP A 148 31.28 -0.81 -19.27
CA ASP A 148 30.12 -0.24 -18.58
C ASP A 148 30.21 -0.43 -17.04
N THR A 149 29.47 0.38 -16.31
CA THR A 149 29.19 0.24 -14.87
C THR A 149 27.89 -0.51 -14.59
N THR A 150 27.00 -0.64 -15.59
CA THR A 150 25.75 -1.39 -15.44
C THR A 150 25.97 -2.91 -15.46
N GLY A 151 25.02 -3.65 -14.90
CA GLY A 151 25.09 -5.10 -14.77
C GLY A 151 23.97 -5.67 -13.92
N TYR A 152 24.07 -6.98 -13.67
CA TYR A 152 23.08 -7.77 -12.97
C TYR A 152 23.55 -8.12 -11.56
N VAL A 153 22.65 -7.98 -10.59
CA VAL A 153 22.85 -8.52 -9.24
C VAL A 153 22.24 -9.92 -9.21
N TRP A 154 23.07 -10.91 -8.86
CA TRP A 154 22.65 -12.29 -8.64
C TRP A 154 22.59 -12.58 -7.15
N VAL A 155 21.55 -13.29 -6.74
CA VAL A 155 21.32 -13.70 -5.35
C VAL A 155 20.94 -15.18 -5.34
N THR A 156 21.60 -15.96 -4.48
CA THR A 156 21.22 -17.34 -4.18
C THR A 156 20.84 -17.45 -2.72
N LEU A 157 19.79 -18.24 -2.46
CA LEU A 157 19.32 -18.59 -1.13
C LEU A 157 18.65 -19.96 -1.19
N SER A 158 18.71 -20.67 -0.07
CA SER A 158 18.09 -21.98 0.09
C SER A 158 16.85 -21.85 0.97
N ASP A 159 15.67 -21.96 0.35
CA ASP A 159 14.38 -21.87 1.04
C ASP A 159 13.79 -23.26 1.30
N SER A 160 13.18 -23.45 2.46
CA SER A 160 12.51 -24.70 2.81
C SER A 160 11.14 -24.77 2.12
N PRO A 161 10.80 -25.84 1.39
CA PRO A 161 9.48 -25.97 0.76
C PRO A 161 8.33 -26.07 1.77
N SER A 162 8.62 -26.31 3.04
CA SER A 162 7.62 -26.33 4.12
C SER A 162 7.31 -24.95 4.70
N GLU A 163 8.14 -23.94 4.41
CA GLU A 163 7.92 -22.56 4.86
C GLU A 163 7.41 -21.72 3.68
N LYS A 164 6.48 -20.81 3.96
CA LYS A 164 5.92 -19.92 2.95
C LYS A 164 6.61 -18.56 3.03
N ASN A 165 7.73 -18.44 2.35
CA ASN A 165 8.55 -17.23 2.33
C ASN A 165 8.32 -16.43 1.05
N TYR A 166 8.51 -15.11 1.16
CA TYR A 166 8.42 -14.17 0.06
C TYR A 166 9.65 -13.27 0.08
N TYR A 167 10.25 -13.06 -1.09
CA TYR A 167 11.50 -12.33 -1.22
C TYR A 167 11.31 -11.12 -2.13
N ARG A 168 11.84 -9.98 -1.71
CA ARG A 168 11.91 -8.75 -2.53
C ARG A 168 13.36 -8.33 -2.65
N VAL A 169 13.82 -8.16 -3.88
CA VAL A 169 15.13 -7.60 -4.19
C VAL A 169 14.93 -6.20 -4.72
N SER A 170 15.68 -5.23 -4.18
CA SER A 170 15.67 -3.84 -4.65
C SER A 170 17.12 -3.38 -4.80
N THR A 171 17.42 -2.65 -5.87
CA THR A 171 18.69 -1.93 -6.05
C THR A 171 18.45 -0.45 -5.85
N LYS A 172 19.47 0.28 -5.37
CA LYS A 172 19.44 1.74 -5.29
C LYS A 172 20.56 2.27 -6.18
N GLY A 173 20.19 3.06 -7.19
CA GLY A 173 21.10 3.80 -8.06
C GLY A 173 21.58 5.09 -7.42
#